data_AF-X1N665-F1
#
_entry.id   AF-X1N665-F1
#
_cell.length_a   1.000
_cell.length_b   1.000
_cell.length_c   1.000
_cell.angle_alpha   90.00
_cell.angle_beta   90.00
_cell.angle_gamma   90.00
#
_symmetry.space_group_name_H-M   'P 1'
#
loop_
_entity.id
_entity.type
_entity.pdbx_description
1 polymer ?
#
loop_
_entity_poly.entity_id
_entity_poly.type
_entity_poly.pdbx_seq_one_letter_code
_entity_poly.pdbx_strand_id
1 'polypeptide(L)'
;MSGEDEKMKLQKTIKSEGRISGRGLFGGKEAKVVFRPASEDSGVVFVRIDVPEAVRISAIAPNLAERSRRTTIKKGSVSIETVEHCLSAINALGIDNLLVEVDGPELPAPDCSSAEYFKVLKRVGLVEQSERHKEFVISEPVSITAGDASIYALPYADGGLNITYDLDYASHPGVGRQIFSCRLSPESFEKNLASART
;
A
#
# COMPACT_ATOMS: atom_id res chain seq x y z
N MET A 1 -5.20 2.03 -37.29
CA MET A 1 -3.76 1.77 -37.17
C MET A 1 -3.55 1.04 -35.87
N SER A 2 -3.12 -0.22 -36.00
CA SER A 2 -2.67 -1.19 -34.98
C SER A 2 -3.08 -0.93 -33.53
N GLY A 3 -4.15 -1.60 -33.09
CA GLY A 3 -4.28 -1.97 -31.68
C GLY A 3 -3.15 -2.92 -31.35
N GLU A 4 -2.15 -2.42 -30.62
CA GLU A 4 -1.22 -3.30 -29.92
C GLU A 4 -2.04 -4.09 -28.91
N ASP A 5 -1.87 -5.42 -28.93
CA ASP A 5 -2.47 -6.36 -27.99
C ASP A 5 -2.33 -5.81 -26.57
N GLU A 6 -3.44 -5.36 -25.99
CA GLU A 6 -3.54 -5.03 -24.58
C GLU A 6 -3.35 -6.34 -23.82
N LYS A 7 -2.10 -6.67 -23.52
CA LYS A 7 -1.71 -7.92 -22.88
C LYS A 7 -2.55 -8.06 -21.61
N MET A 8 -3.47 -9.02 -21.59
CA MET A 8 -4.37 -9.23 -20.46
C MET A 8 -3.55 -9.29 -19.15
N LYS A 9 -3.72 -8.30 -18.29
CA LYS A 9 -3.16 -8.31 -16.94
C LYS A 9 -4.00 -9.27 -16.10
N LEU A 10 -3.38 -10.32 -15.59
CA LEU A 10 -3.99 -11.26 -14.65
C LEU A 10 -3.75 -10.79 -13.21
N GLN A 11 -4.65 -11.18 -12.31
CA GLN A 11 -4.48 -10.93 -10.88
C GLN A 11 -3.23 -11.64 -10.36
N LYS A 12 -2.61 -11.09 -9.33
CA LYS A 12 -1.45 -11.70 -8.66
C LYS A 12 -1.69 -11.89 -7.16
N THR A 13 -1.12 -12.96 -6.65
CA THR A 13 -0.90 -13.18 -5.23
C THR A 13 0.56 -13.58 -4.98
N ILE A 14 0.94 -13.79 -3.71
CA ILE A 14 2.27 -14.30 -3.37
C ILE A 14 2.32 -15.82 -3.53
N LYS A 15 3.50 -16.38 -3.85
CA LYS A 15 3.69 -17.82 -4.04
C LYS A 15 3.80 -18.59 -2.72
N SER A 16 4.32 -17.95 -1.67
CA SER A 16 4.57 -18.58 -0.37
C SER A 16 4.42 -17.57 0.78
N GLU A 17 4.37 -18.06 2.01
CA GLU A 17 4.17 -17.20 3.19
C GLU A 17 5.38 -16.30 3.48
N GLY A 18 5.11 -15.02 3.74
CA GLY A 18 6.10 -14.04 4.20
C GLY A 18 5.83 -13.62 5.65
N ARG A 19 6.88 -13.26 6.40
CA ARG A 19 6.73 -12.84 7.80
C ARG A 19 7.58 -11.62 8.10
N ILE A 20 7.03 -10.70 8.89
CA ILE A 20 7.71 -9.54 9.45
C ILE A 20 7.31 -9.40 10.92
N SER A 21 8.24 -8.98 11.77
CA SER A 21 7.95 -8.63 13.15
C SER A 21 8.70 -7.37 13.55
N GLY A 22 8.15 -6.63 14.50
CA GLY A 22 8.78 -5.44 15.06
C GLY A 22 7.76 -4.61 15.83
N ARG A 23 8.17 -3.41 16.24
CA ARG A 23 7.29 -2.50 16.98
C ARG A 23 6.53 -1.57 16.04
N GLY A 24 5.29 -1.26 16.41
CA GLY A 24 4.53 -0.16 15.81
C GLY A 24 5.17 1.20 16.13
N LEU A 25 5.04 2.15 15.21
CA LEU A 25 5.63 3.50 15.32
C LEU A 25 4.98 4.31 16.44
N PHE A 26 3.65 4.31 16.51
CA PHE A 26 2.91 5.17 17.44
C PHE A 26 2.66 4.50 18.79
N GLY A 27 2.29 3.21 18.77
CA GLY A 27 1.97 2.45 19.98
C GLY A 27 3.18 1.83 20.67
N GLY A 28 4.30 1.66 19.97
CA GLY A 28 5.50 0.99 20.47
C GLY A 28 5.31 -0.50 20.82
N LYS A 29 4.13 -1.06 20.54
CA LYS A 29 3.79 -2.45 20.82
C LYS A 29 4.41 -3.36 19.77
N GLU A 30 4.89 -4.52 20.22
CA GLU A 30 5.32 -5.58 19.31
C GLU A 30 4.14 -6.03 18.45
N ALA A 31 4.44 -6.28 17.18
CA ALA A 31 3.50 -6.84 16.22
C ALA A 31 4.20 -7.90 15.37
N LYS A 32 3.45 -8.94 15.02
CA LYS A 32 3.87 -9.96 14.04
C LYS A 32 2.89 -9.96 12.89
N VAL A 33 3.43 -9.94 11.69
CA VAL A 33 2.67 -9.92 10.45
C VAL A 33 3.01 -11.14 9.63
N VAL A 34 1.97 -11.80 9.13
CA VAL A 34 2.08 -12.93 8.22
C VAL A 34 1.33 -12.59 6.93
N PHE A 35 2.05 -12.63 5.81
CA PHE A 35 1.50 -12.50 4.47
C PHE A 35 1.22 -13.89 3.93
N ARG A 36 -0.03 -14.17 3.52
CA ARG A 36 -0.42 -15.44 2.90
C ARG A 36 -1.01 -15.22 1.51
N PRO A 37 -0.81 -16.19 0.58
CA PRO A 37 -1.54 -16.20 -0.67
C PRO A 37 -3.06 -16.13 -0.42
N ALA A 38 -3.79 -15.46 -1.30
CA ALA A 38 -5.24 -15.37 -1.20
C ALA A 38 -5.91 -15.67 -2.54
N SER A 39 -7.15 -16.14 -2.47
CA SER A 39 -7.96 -16.47 -3.64
C SER A 39 -8.23 -15.24 -4.52
N GLU A 40 -8.55 -15.50 -5.78
CA GLU A 40 -8.96 -14.47 -6.73
C GLU A 40 -10.10 -13.61 -6.19
N ASP A 41 -10.13 -12.35 -6.61
CA ASP A 41 -11.14 -11.35 -6.22
C ASP A 41 -11.28 -11.08 -4.71
N SER A 42 -10.39 -11.61 -3.87
CA SER A 42 -10.42 -11.36 -2.42
C SER A 42 -9.89 -9.98 -2.04
N GLY A 43 -9.03 -9.40 -2.88
CA GLY A 43 -8.33 -8.16 -2.60
C GLY A 43 -7.31 -8.31 -1.46
N VAL A 44 -6.85 -7.17 -0.92
CA VAL A 44 -6.01 -7.14 0.27
C VAL A 44 -6.90 -7.12 1.51
N VAL A 45 -6.80 -8.17 2.31
CA VAL A 45 -7.58 -8.33 3.55
C VAL A 45 -6.65 -8.49 4.73
N PHE A 46 -6.77 -7.59 5.70
CA PHE A 46 -6.07 -7.72 6.96
C PHE A 46 -6.91 -8.53 7.96
N VAL A 47 -6.25 -9.27 8.84
CA VAL A 47 -6.91 -10.05 9.90
C VAL A 47 -6.21 -9.78 11.22
N ARG A 48 -6.91 -9.16 12.18
CA ARG A 48 -6.43 -9.08 13.57
C ARG A 48 -6.65 -10.42 14.25
N ILE A 49 -5.57 -11.09 14.65
CA ILE A 49 -5.62 -12.45 15.21
C ILE A 49 -5.38 -12.51 16.73
N ASP A 50 -4.92 -11.41 17.32
CA ASP A 50 -4.63 -11.27 18.77
C ASP A 50 -5.86 -10.92 19.62
N VAL A 51 -7.04 -10.85 19.00
CA VAL A 51 -8.33 -10.55 19.65
C VAL A 51 -9.14 -11.84 19.85
N PRO A 52 -10.11 -11.89 20.78
CA PRO A 52 -10.85 -13.12 21.11
C PRO A 52 -11.48 -13.83 19.90
N GLU A 53 -11.98 -13.05 18.95
CA GLU A 53 -12.46 -13.52 17.65
C GLU A 53 -11.73 -12.78 16.55
N ALA A 54 -11.07 -13.51 15.63
CA ALA A 54 -10.29 -12.92 14.57
C ALA A 54 -11.16 -12.04 13.65
N VAL A 55 -10.76 -10.77 13.47
CA VAL A 55 -11.54 -9.80 12.68
C VAL A 55 -10.87 -9.54 11.34
N ARG A 56 -11.60 -9.83 10.26
CA ARG A 56 -11.19 -9.55 8.87
C ARG A 56 -11.62 -8.14 8.45
N ILE A 57 -10.69 -7.35 7.93
CA ILE A 57 -10.88 -5.96 7.51
C ILE A 57 -10.29 -5.80 6.10
N SER A 58 -11.14 -5.62 5.10
CA SER A 58 -10.69 -5.34 3.73
C SER A 58 -10.05 -3.96 3.65
N ALA A 59 -8.95 -3.83 2.91
CA ALA A 59 -8.25 -2.56 2.69
C ALA A 59 -8.96 -1.69 1.64
N ILE A 60 -10.16 -1.21 1.98
CA ILE A 60 -11.01 -0.37 1.12
C ILE A 60 -11.40 0.91 1.85
N ALA A 61 -11.66 1.98 1.10
CA ALA A 61 -11.98 3.30 1.65
C ALA A 61 -13.12 3.30 2.70
N PRO A 62 -14.22 2.54 2.55
CA PRO A 62 -15.28 2.47 3.57
C PRO A 62 -14.83 1.98 4.95
N ASN A 63 -13.72 1.24 5.03
CA ASN A 63 -13.19 0.74 6.29
C ASN A 63 -12.18 1.69 6.94
N LEU A 64 -11.92 2.87 6.34
CA LEU A 64 -11.01 3.85 6.93
C LEU A 64 -11.52 4.37 8.28
N ALA A 65 -10.60 4.53 9.22
CA ALA A 65 -10.82 5.19 10.49
C ALA A 65 -10.03 6.48 10.52
N GLU A 66 -10.67 7.56 10.97
CA GLU A 66 -9.99 8.83 11.14
C GLU A 66 -8.91 8.69 12.23
N ARG A 67 -7.67 8.92 11.81
CA ARG A 67 -6.47 8.96 12.65
C ARG A 67 -5.56 10.04 12.12
N SER A 68 -5.09 10.91 13.01
CA SER A 68 -4.12 11.91 12.64
C SER A 68 -2.78 11.25 12.28
N ARG A 69 -2.20 11.66 11.15
CA ARG A 69 -0.85 11.30 10.68
C ARG A 69 -0.63 9.81 10.36
N ARG A 70 -1.68 9.03 10.12
CA ARG A 70 -1.57 7.63 9.66
C ARG A 70 -2.84 7.13 9.01
N THR A 71 -2.73 6.13 8.16
CA THR A 71 -3.90 5.40 7.64
C THR A 71 -4.26 4.27 8.60
N THR A 72 -5.54 4.12 8.88
CA THR A 72 -6.04 3.08 9.77
C THR A 72 -7.31 2.49 9.19
N ILE A 73 -7.42 1.17 9.26
CA ILE A 73 -8.62 0.44 8.86
C ILE A 73 -9.31 -0.14 10.09
N LYS A 74 -10.64 -0.17 10.10
CA LYS A 74 -11.45 -0.69 11.22
C LYS A 74 -12.65 -1.50 10.76
N LYS A 75 -13.09 -2.41 11.63
CA LYS A 75 -14.39 -3.08 11.55
C LYS A 75 -14.94 -3.27 12.95
N GLY A 76 -16.11 -2.69 13.23
CA GLY A 76 -16.65 -2.61 14.58
C GLY A 76 -15.69 -1.84 15.50
N SER A 77 -15.33 -2.44 16.64
CA SER A 77 -14.39 -1.87 17.61
C SER A 77 -12.93 -2.22 17.34
N VAL A 78 -12.63 -3.09 16.36
CA VAL A 78 -11.27 -3.54 16.07
C VAL A 78 -10.68 -2.70 14.93
N SER A 79 -9.46 -2.19 15.13
CA SER A 79 -8.70 -1.43 14.12
C SER A 79 -7.31 -2.01 13.88
N ILE A 80 -6.71 -1.66 12.76
CA ILE A 80 -5.31 -1.91 12.45
C ILE A 80 -4.72 -0.59 12.00
N GLU A 81 -3.72 -0.12 12.75
CA GLU A 81 -3.11 1.19 12.56
C GLU A 81 -1.89 1.09 11.64
N THR A 82 -1.57 2.18 10.92
CA THR A 82 -0.34 2.36 10.14
C THR A 82 -0.18 1.36 8.98
N VAL A 83 -1.23 1.16 8.18
CA VAL A 83 -1.25 0.18 7.06
C VAL A 83 -0.57 0.68 5.78
N GLU A 84 -0.30 1.97 5.67
CA GLU A 84 0.10 2.68 4.45
C GLU A 84 1.42 2.20 3.84
N HIS A 85 2.47 1.94 4.64
CA HIS A 85 3.75 1.46 4.10
C HIS A 85 3.64 0.03 3.56
N CYS A 86 2.89 -0.82 4.26
CA CYS A 86 2.58 -2.17 3.81
C CYS A 86 1.78 -2.13 2.49
N LEU A 87 0.72 -1.31 2.43
CA LEU A 87 -0.10 -1.15 1.22
C LEU A 87 0.70 -0.57 0.04
N SER A 88 1.62 0.35 0.31
CA SER A 88 2.49 0.94 -0.71
C SER A 88 3.38 -0.13 -1.36
N ALA A 89 4.01 -1.00 -0.57
CA ALA A 89 4.81 -2.13 -1.07
C ALA A 89 3.98 -3.16 -1.85
N ILE A 90 2.76 -3.47 -1.37
CA ILE A 90 1.82 -4.38 -2.04
C ILE A 90 1.44 -3.82 -3.43
N ASN A 91 1.06 -2.54 -3.49
CA ASN A 91 0.67 -1.87 -4.73
C ASN A 91 1.85 -1.77 -5.71
N ALA A 92 3.05 -1.44 -5.22
CA ALA A 92 4.25 -1.36 -6.05
C ALA A 92 4.63 -2.68 -6.72
N LEU A 93 4.31 -3.82 -6.09
CA LEU A 93 4.51 -5.17 -6.65
C LEU A 93 3.34 -5.64 -7.52
N GLY A 94 2.24 -4.88 -7.58
CA GLY A 94 1.02 -5.24 -8.29
C GLY A 94 0.38 -6.52 -7.74
N ILE A 95 0.36 -6.67 -6.41
CA ILE A 95 -0.33 -7.77 -5.74
C ILE A 95 -1.80 -7.39 -5.55
N ASP A 96 -2.70 -8.19 -6.11
CA ASP A 96 -4.14 -8.00 -6.02
C ASP A 96 -4.73 -8.64 -4.76
N ASN A 97 -4.36 -9.89 -4.54
CA ASN A 97 -4.98 -10.74 -3.54
C ASN A 97 -3.94 -11.11 -2.47
N LEU A 98 -4.21 -10.72 -1.23
CA LEU A 98 -3.29 -10.97 -0.12
C LEU A 98 -4.04 -11.03 1.20
N LEU A 99 -3.77 -12.06 1.99
CA LEU A 99 -4.22 -12.11 3.37
C LEU A 99 -3.07 -11.66 4.28
N VAL A 100 -3.31 -10.64 5.09
CA VAL A 100 -2.34 -10.05 6.01
C VAL A 100 -2.79 -10.31 7.45
N GLU A 101 -2.30 -11.37 8.07
CA GLU A 101 -2.58 -11.65 9.48
C GLU A 101 -1.69 -10.77 10.35
N VAL A 102 -2.28 -10.14 11.37
CA VAL A 102 -1.62 -9.20 12.27
C VAL A 102 -1.92 -9.61 13.71
N ASP A 103 -0.87 -10.01 14.42
CA ASP A 103 -0.85 -10.15 15.87
C ASP A 103 -0.32 -8.83 16.43
N GLY A 104 -1.23 -7.95 16.87
CA GLY A 104 -0.92 -6.62 17.40
C GLY A 104 -1.77 -5.51 16.77
N PRO A 105 -1.87 -4.34 17.42
CA PRO A 105 -2.80 -3.29 17.00
C PRO A 105 -2.31 -2.39 15.86
N GLU A 106 -1.01 -2.43 15.55
CA GLU A 106 -0.34 -1.56 14.59
C GLU A 106 0.67 -2.39 13.81
N LEU A 107 0.83 -2.10 12.52
CA LEU A 107 1.84 -2.74 11.69
C LEU A 107 3.27 -2.39 12.20
N PRO A 108 4.22 -3.33 12.13
CA PRO A 108 5.61 -3.06 12.52
C PRO A 108 6.26 -2.01 11.61
N ALA A 109 7.05 -1.11 12.19
CA ALA A 109 7.76 -0.05 11.47
C ALA A 109 9.28 -0.17 11.71
N PRO A 110 9.95 -1.23 11.20
CA PRO A 110 11.34 -1.55 11.58
C PRO A 110 12.33 -0.41 11.28
N ASP A 111 12.24 0.21 10.11
CA ASP A 111 13.02 1.39 9.71
C ASP A 111 12.12 2.59 9.36
N CYS A 112 10.81 2.46 9.60
CA CYS A 112 9.77 3.41 9.22
C CYS A 112 9.67 3.71 7.72
N SER A 113 10.13 2.80 6.85
CA SER A 113 9.91 2.85 5.40
C SER A 113 9.04 1.67 4.92
N SER A 114 8.91 1.51 3.60
CA SER A 114 8.27 0.35 2.97
C SER A 114 9.26 -0.76 2.59
N ALA A 115 10.56 -0.58 2.87
CA ALA A 115 11.62 -1.41 2.32
C ALA A 115 11.53 -2.87 2.75
N GLU A 116 11.30 -3.13 4.04
CA GLU A 116 11.23 -4.52 4.53
C GLU A 116 9.97 -5.24 4.02
N TYR A 117 8.83 -4.52 3.94
CA TYR A 117 7.61 -5.03 3.32
C TYR A 117 7.85 -5.44 1.87
N PHE A 118 8.42 -4.53 1.07
CA PHE A 118 8.71 -4.77 -0.33
C PHE A 118 9.69 -5.93 -0.52
N LYS A 119 10.77 -5.97 0.28
CA LYS A 119 11.78 -7.01 0.23
C LYS A 119 11.23 -8.39 0.57
N VAL A 120 10.37 -8.51 1.59
CA VAL A 120 9.74 -9.77 1.98
C VAL A 120 8.78 -10.25 0.89
N LEU A 121 7.87 -9.37 0.43
CA LEU A 121 6.88 -9.70 -0.60
C LEU A 121 7.53 -10.08 -1.93
N LYS A 122 8.60 -9.37 -2.34
CA LYS A 122 9.38 -9.70 -3.54
C LYS A 122 10.09 -11.06 -3.38
N ARG A 123 10.65 -11.35 -2.21
CA ARG A 123 11.40 -12.59 -1.94
C ARG A 123 10.52 -13.84 -1.94
N VAL A 124 9.30 -13.76 -1.39
CA VAL A 124 8.38 -14.92 -1.36
C VAL A 124 7.85 -15.28 -2.75
N GLY A 125 8.05 -14.40 -3.73
CA GLY A 125 7.69 -14.58 -5.13
C GLY A 125 6.22 -14.27 -5.38
N LEU A 126 5.91 -13.87 -6.61
CA LEU A 126 4.56 -13.60 -7.09
C LEU A 126 4.09 -14.74 -8.00
N VAL A 127 2.80 -14.98 -8.02
CA VAL A 127 2.15 -15.93 -8.93
C VAL A 127 0.90 -15.28 -9.52
N GLU A 128 0.73 -15.42 -10.83
CA GLU A 128 -0.48 -15.00 -11.53
C GLU A 128 -1.62 -15.98 -11.22
N GLN A 129 -2.83 -15.44 -11.16
CA GLN A 129 -4.07 -16.17 -11.00
C GLN A 129 -4.84 -16.13 -12.33
N SER A 130 -5.94 -16.88 -12.44
CA SER A 130 -6.70 -16.99 -13.69
C SER A 130 -7.63 -15.81 -13.96
N GLU A 131 -8.04 -15.08 -12.92
CA GLU A 131 -8.91 -13.91 -13.04
C GLU A 131 -8.19 -12.66 -13.54
N ARG A 132 -8.94 -11.79 -14.23
CA ARG A 132 -8.41 -10.52 -14.77
C ARG A 132 -8.17 -9.51 -13.65
N HIS A 133 -7.04 -8.81 -13.76
CA HIS A 133 -6.76 -7.62 -12.95
C HIS A 133 -7.78 -6.51 -13.27
N LYS A 134 -8.34 -5.90 -12.24
CA LYS A 134 -9.29 -4.79 -12.35
C LYS A 134 -8.54 -3.48 -12.09
N GLU A 135 -8.33 -2.69 -13.13
CA GLU A 135 -7.64 -1.41 -13.04
C GLU A 135 -8.65 -0.26 -12.88
N PHE A 136 -8.33 0.71 -12.02
CA PHE A 136 -9.09 1.96 -11.93
C PHE A 136 -8.45 3.00 -12.84
N VAL A 137 -9.09 3.25 -13.99
CA VAL A 137 -8.61 4.23 -14.98
C VAL A 137 -9.27 5.59 -14.73
N ILE A 138 -8.44 6.62 -14.57
CA ILE A 138 -8.91 8.00 -14.44
C ILE A 138 -9.27 8.51 -15.84
N SER A 139 -10.57 8.65 -16.12
CA SER A 139 -11.08 9.14 -17.41
C SER A 139 -11.26 10.65 -17.46
N GLU A 140 -11.44 11.31 -16.32
CA GLU A 140 -11.64 12.75 -16.19
C GLU A 140 -10.85 13.31 -14.99
N PRO A 141 -10.41 14.58 -15.03
CA PRO A 141 -9.73 15.21 -13.91
C PRO A 141 -10.59 15.22 -12.64
N VAL A 142 -10.02 14.76 -11.53
CA VAL A 142 -10.59 14.87 -10.18
C VAL A 142 -9.60 15.65 -9.32
N SER A 143 -10.11 16.61 -8.55
CA SER A 143 -9.28 17.37 -7.61
C SER A 143 -10.02 17.64 -6.31
N ILE A 144 -9.27 17.61 -5.21
CA ILE A 144 -9.76 17.95 -3.87
C ILE A 144 -8.72 18.86 -3.22
N THR A 145 -9.17 19.94 -2.61
CA THR A 145 -8.34 20.89 -1.86
C THR A 145 -8.90 21.04 -0.45
N ALA A 146 -8.03 21.00 0.54
CA ALA A 146 -8.35 21.25 1.94
C ALA A 146 -7.22 22.06 2.59
N GLY A 147 -7.51 23.30 2.99
CA GLY A 147 -6.49 24.20 3.53
C GLY A 147 -5.40 24.50 2.51
N ASP A 148 -4.16 24.20 2.87
CA ASP A 148 -2.94 24.35 2.05
C ASP A 148 -2.56 23.09 1.27
N ALA A 149 -3.35 22.01 1.38
CA ALA A 149 -3.10 20.74 0.67
C ALA A 149 -4.09 20.52 -0.48
N SER A 150 -3.59 19.96 -1.58
CA SER A 150 -4.41 19.54 -2.73
C SER A 150 -3.97 18.19 -3.27
N ILE A 151 -4.93 17.40 -3.77
CA ILE A 151 -4.70 16.15 -4.50
C ILE A 151 -5.36 16.27 -5.86
N TYR A 152 -4.62 15.90 -6.91
CA TYR A 152 -5.10 15.85 -8.29
C TYR A 152 -4.93 14.44 -8.85
N ALA A 153 -5.98 13.93 -9.48
CA ALA A 153 -5.98 12.70 -10.25
C ALA A 153 -6.37 13.06 -11.69
N LEU A 154 -5.44 12.88 -12.63
CA LEU A 154 -5.60 13.32 -14.02
C LEU A 154 -5.49 12.12 -14.96
N PRO A 155 -6.26 12.08 -16.07
CA PRO A 155 -6.03 11.11 -17.13
C PRO A 155 -4.61 11.25 -17.68
N TYR A 156 -3.95 10.12 -17.97
CA TYR A 156 -2.59 10.11 -18.48
C TYR A 156 -2.44 9.13 -19.64
N ALA A 157 -1.70 9.53 -20.68
CA ALA A 157 -1.71 8.86 -21.97
C ALA A 157 -0.83 7.58 -22.04
N ASP A 158 0.08 7.37 -21.09
CA ASP A 158 1.08 6.28 -21.14
C ASP A 158 0.60 4.94 -20.52
N GLY A 159 -0.66 4.87 -20.08
CA GLY A 159 -1.26 3.70 -19.43
C GLY A 159 -0.63 3.30 -18.10
N GLY A 160 0.21 4.17 -17.51
CA GLY A 160 0.87 3.95 -16.22
C GLY A 160 0.41 4.92 -15.14
N LEU A 161 0.74 4.56 -13.90
CA LEU A 161 0.54 5.44 -12.74
C LEU A 161 1.78 6.34 -12.57
N ASN A 162 1.62 7.61 -12.88
CA ASN A 162 2.63 8.63 -12.64
C ASN A 162 2.27 9.42 -11.37
N ILE A 163 3.19 9.48 -10.41
CA ILE A 163 2.98 10.14 -9.12
C ILE A 163 3.93 11.33 -9.03
N THR A 164 3.37 12.50 -8.74
CA THR A 164 4.13 13.72 -8.42
C THR A 164 3.72 14.19 -7.03
N TYR A 165 4.71 14.51 -6.21
CA TYR A 165 4.51 15.08 -4.88
C TYR A 165 5.32 16.36 -4.75
N ASP A 166 4.62 17.47 -4.48
CA ASP A 166 5.22 18.79 -4.17
C ASP A 166 5.06 19.03 -2.67
N LEU A 167 6.19 19.02 -1.97
CA LEU A 167 6.29 19.18 -0.53
C LEU A 167 6.85 20.57 -0.23
N ASP A 168 6.11 21.39 0.51
CA ASP A 168 6.60 22.69 0.96
C ASP A 168 6.81 22.73 2.48
N TYR A 169 8.06 22.47 2.88
CA TYR A 169 8.54 22.67 4.25
C TYR A 169 9.53 23.85 4.29
N ALA A 170 9.26 24.95 3.56
CA ALA A 170 10.16 26.10 3.46
C ALA A 170 10.59 26.70 4.82
N SER A 171 9.76 26.57 5.85
CA SER A 171 10.09 27.01 7.22
C SER A 171 11.04 26.06 7.96
N HIS A 172 11.23 24.82 7.49
CA HIS A 172 12.09 23.83 8.12
C HIS A 172 13.48 23.78 7.44
N PRO A 173 14.56 24.18 8.14
CA PRO A 173 15.88 24.40 7.54
C PRO A 173 16.54 23.13 6.96
N GLY A 174 16.11 21.93 7.40
CA GLY A 174 16.64 20.66 6.93
C GLY A 174 15.86 19.98 5.80
N VAL A 175 14.69 20.49 5.41
CA VAL A 175 13.83 19.85 4.39
C VAL A 175 13.55 20.80 3.23
N GLY A 176 13.11 22.03 3.52
CA GLY A 176 12.78 23.01 2.49
C GLY A 176 11.64 22.55 1.57
N ARG A 177 11.53 23.18 0.39
CA ARG A 177 10.59 22.75 -0.65
C ARG A 177 11.23 21.73 -1.56
N GLN A 178 10.51 20.67 -1.90
CA GLN A 178 10.98 19.59 -2.76
C GLN A 178 9.84 19.13 -3.68
N ILE A 179 10.18 18.80 -4.91
CA ILE A 179 9.26 18.13 -5.84
C ILE A 179 9.89 16.84 -6.32
N PHE A 180 9.10 15.77 -6.30
CA PHE A 180 9.51 14.47 -6.81
C PHE A 180 8.42 13.90 -7.71
N SER A 181 8.83 13.41 -8.88
CA SER A 181 7.96 12.76 -9.85
C SER A 181 8.54 11.42 -10.27
N CYS A 182 7.72 10.39 -10.30
CA CYS A 182 8.11 9.09 -10.85
C CYS A 182 6.92 8.36 -11.49
N ARG A 183 7.22 7.59 -12.54
CA ARG A 183 6.34 6.51 -12.97
C ARG A 183 6.47 5.35 -12.01
N LEU A 184 5.37 4.86 -11.45
CA LEU A 184 5.38 3.73 -10.53
C LEU A 184 5.63 2.42 -11.30
N SER A 185 6.70 1.72 -10.93
CA SER A 185 6.99 0.34 -11.29
C SER A 185 7.70 -0.34 -10.11
N PRO A 186 7.79 -1.67 -10.05
CA PRO A 186 8.57 -2.35 -9.02
C PRO A 186 10.01 -1.82 -8.93
N GLU A 187 10.65 -1.56 -10.06
CA GLU A 187 12.04 -1.08 -10.15
C GLU A 187 12.17 0.37 -9.68
N SER A 188 11.27 1.26 -10.11
CA SER A 188 11.31 2.66 -9.71
C SER A 188 10.95 2.81 -8.22
N PHE A 189 10.04 1.98 -7.71
CA PHE A 189 9.68 1.95 -6.30
C PHE A 189 10.85 1.47 -5.45
N GLU A 190 11.47 0.34 -5.78
CA GLU A 190 12.62 -0.20 -5.05
C GLU A 190 13.79 0.79 -5.00
N LYS A 191 14.07 1.45 -6.13
CA LYS A 191 15.19 2.39 -6.23
C LYS A 191 14.95 3.70 -5.49
N ASN A 192 13.74 4.27 -5.58
CA ASN A 192 13.51 5.67 -5.20
C ASN A 192 12.54 5.85 -4.02
N LEU A 193 11.67 4.88 -3.73
CA LEU A 193 10.56 5.06 -2.79
C LEU A 193 10.63 4.11 -1.59
N ALA A 194 11.03 2.86 -1.81
CA ALA A 194 10.92 1.80 -0.80
C ALA A 194 11.65 2.16 0.51
N SER A 195 12.84 2.74 0.43
CA SER A 195 13.69 3.13 1.57
C SER A 195 13.46 4.56 2.07
N ALA A 196 12.52 5.32 1.49
CA ALA A 196 12.15 6.63 2.00
C ALA A 196 11.40 6.45 3.33
N ARG A 197 11.96 7.00 4.41
CA ARG A 197 11.44 6.89 5.77
C ARG A 197 10.48 8.05 6.07
N THR A 198 9.52 7.81 6.95
CA THR A 198 8.65 8.87 7.52
C THR A 198 9.41 9.85 8.42
#